data_AF-A0A0V0J542-F1
#
_entry.id   AF-A0A0V0J542-F1
#
_cell.length_a   1.000
_cell.length_b   1.000
_cell.length_c   1.000
_cell.angle_alpha   90.00
_cell.angle_beta   90.00
_cell.angle_gamma   90.00
#
_symmetry.space_group_name_H-M   'P 1'
#
loop_
_entity.id
_entity.type
_entity.pdbx_description
1 polymer ?
#
loop_
_entity_poly.entity_id
_entity_poly.type
_entity_poly.pdbx_seq_one_letter_code
_entity_poly.pdbx_strand_id
1 'polypeptide(L)'
;MRCIVAGLTGGQVPETVKVTSIPFEAEFLFPNPRNCGVMDRAFIQGTEELRNNSRISSLKYELKKALKIDRLVDEFEKTKNRQADDCQVYYVRDDYIARKHNKFTYPEALKPLEEEMDLLSATELLCELLGKQRDWMTNLDITIGPVLHLILTKIRDHSEMPPLQLVAGHDSTILPLLLAFGSFDGKWPPFGADVIIELYSQTDGPNAATIMNGAGEGLSPPAYKAPASALPHSSIDWPADLLDNFWVRMKYLNKPAPLVSLWSMEKELQPIGSMEYVPLRSLIERWTPMAVSMEDFRSHCLKAAGRSYFMPDGMGYMGPKPV
;
A
#
# COMPACT_ATOMS: atom_id res chain seq x y z
N MET A 1 -7.05 12.82 -9.53
CA MET A 1 -7.30 12.24 -10.86
C MET A 1 -7.45 13.28 -11.98
N ARG A 2 -8.46 14.17 -11.95
CA ARG A 2 -8.69 15.17 -13.03
C ARG A 2 -7.44 15.93 -13.48
N CYS A 3 -6.69 16.50 -12.54
CA CYS A 3 -5.49 17.28 -12.86
C CYS A 3 -4.37 16.43 -13.50
N ILE A 4 -4.24 15.16 -13.09
CA ILE A 4 -3.28 14.22 -13.66
C ILE A 4 -3.63 13.95 -15.11
N VAL A 5 -4.89 13.62 -15.39
CA VAL A 5 -5.35 13.35 -16.77
C VAL A 5 -5.16 14.58 -17.66
N ALA A 6 -5.52 15.76 -17.17
CA ALA A 6 -5.29 17.00 -17.91
C ALA A 6 -3.80 17.22 -18.23
N GLY A 7 -2.89 16.92 -17.29
CA GLY A 7 -1.45 16.98 -17.52
C GLY A 7 -0.96 15.96 -18.56
N LEU A 8 -1.39 14.69 -18.43
CA LEU A 8 -0.99 13.60 -19.33
C LEU A 8 -1.44 13.82 -20.77
N THR A 9 -2.59 14.45 -20.98
CA THR A 9 -3.17 14.61 -22.31
C THR A 9 -3.09 16.04 -22.86
N GLY A 10 -2.38 16.94 -22.17
CA GLY A 10 -2.33 18.35 -22.54
C GLY A 10 -3.70 19.04 -22.55
N GLY A 11 -4.62 18.56 -21.71
CA GLY A 11 -6.00 19.04 -21.62
C GLY A 11 -6.92 18.56 -22.75
N GLN A 12 -6.44 17.72 -23.66
CA GLN A 12 -7.19 17.23 -24.80
C GLN A 12 -7.56 15.76 -24.56
N VAL A 13 -8.85 15.45 -24.53
CA VAL A 13 -9.34 14.06 -24.45
C VAL A 13 -10.37 13.85 -25.56
N PRO A 14 -10.30 12.73 -26.30
CA PRO A 14 -11.21 12.50 -27.42
C PRO A 14 -12.66 12.29 -26.95
N GLU A 15 -12.81 11.77 -25.73
CA GLU A 15 -14.10 11.44 -25.13
C GLU A 15 -14.12 11.80 -23.63
N THR A 16 -15.30 11.72 -23.03
CA THR A 16 -15.50 11.94 -21.59
C THR A 16 -14.70 10.93 -20.77
N VAL A 17 -13.81 11.43 -19.92
CA VAL A 17 -13.07 10.58 -18.97
C VAL A 17 -13.96 10.19 -17.81
N LYS A 18 -14.30 8.90 -17.72
CA LYS A 18 -15.06 8.35 -16.59
C LYS A 18 -14.12 8.00 -15.44
N VAL A 19 -14.32 8.63 -14.28
CA VAL A 19 -13.66 8.27 -13.03
C VAL A 19 -14.65 7.48 -12.19
N THR A 20 -14.37 6.20 -11.97
CA THR A 20 -15.18 5.34 -11.11
C THR A 20 -14.73 5.51 -9.66
N SER A 21 -15.68 5.56 -8.74
CA SER A 21 -15.45 5.62 -7.29
C SER A 21 -16.22 4.52 -6.59
N ILE A 22 -15.78 4.18 -5.37
CA ILE A 22 -16.46 3.22 -4.51
C ILE A 22 -17.17 4.00 -3.39
N PRO A 23 -18.41 3.64 -3.00
CA PRO A 23 -19.03 4.23 -1.81
C PRO A 23 -18.14 4.04 -0.58
N PHE A 24 -18.13 5.01 0.32
CA PHE A 24 -17.23 5.01 1.49
C PHE A 24 -17.35 3.73 2.34
N GLU A 25 -18.56 3.19 2.47
CA GLU A 25 -18.88 1.97 3.23
C GLU A 25 -18.35 0.69 2.58
N ALA A 26 -18.00 0.73 1.29
CA ALA A 26 -17.46 -0.40 0.55
C ALA A 26 -16.00 -0.17 0.10
N GLU A 27 -15.45 1.00 0.41
CA GLU A 27 -14.13 1.43 -0.02
C GLU A 27 -13.04 0.55 0.60
N PHE A 28 -12.10 0.12 -0.26
CA PHE A 28 -10.99 -0.77 0.09
C PHE A 28 -9.65 -0.24 -0.43
N LEU A 29 -9.65 0.86 -1.19
CA LEU A 29 -8.42 1.51 -1.64
C LEU A 29 -7.65 2.18 -0.51
N PHE A 30 -8.25 2.33 0.67
CA PHE A 30 -7.54 2.61 1.91
C PHE A 30 -8.01 1.62 3.00
N PRO A 31 -7.18 1.36 4.03
CA PRO A 31 -7.60 0.52 5.14
C PRO A 31 -8.77 1.19 5.88
N ASN A 32 -9.96 0.61 5.77
CA ASN A 32 -11.20 1.20 6.28
C ASN A 32 -11.66 0.45 7.55
N PRO A 33 -11.47 1.03 8.75
CA PRO A 33 -11.83 0.36 10.01
C PRO A 33 -13.31 0.03 10.12
N ARG A 34 -14.20 0.75 9.41
CA ARG A 34 -15.63 0.43 9.39
C ARG A 34 -15.93 -0.91 8.74
N ASN A 35 -15.05 -1.38 7.86
CA ASN A 35 -15.25 -2.60 7.09
C ASN A 35 -14.66 -3.82 7.79
N CYS A 36 -13.80 -3.63 8.79
CA CYS A 36 -13.09 -4.72 9.43
C CYS A 36 -12.76 -4.48 10.91
N GLY A 37 -13.51 -5.12 11.81
CA GLY A 37 -13.23 -5.08 13.25
C GLY A 37 -11.89 -5.72 13.66
N VAL A 38 -11.21 -6.45 12.76
CA VAL A 38 -9.83 -6.91 13.00
C VAL A 38 -8.89 -5.71 13.17
N MET A 39 -9.14 -4.63 12.40
CA MET A 39 -8.33 -3.42 12.46
C MET A 39 -8.40 -2.72 13.82
N ASP A 40 -9.51 -2.88 14.57
CA ASP A 40 -9.59 -2.36 15.94
C ASP A 40 -8.54 -3.00 16.86
N ARG A 41 -8.26 -4.30 16.67
CA ARG A 41 -7.21 -4.98 17.44
C ARG A 41 -5.83 -4.48 17.06
N ALA A 42 -5.56 -4.33 15.76
CA ALA A 42 -4.31 -3.75 15.27
C ALA A 42 -4.11 -2.36 15.87
N PHE A 43 -5.12 -1.49 15.76
CA PHE A 43 -5.13 -0.15 16.33
C PHE A 43 -4.77 -0.14 17.82
N ILE A 44 -5.44 -0.96 18.64
CA ILE A 44 -5.19 -1.03 20.09
C ILE A 44 -3.73 -1.46 20.35
N GLN A 45 -3.27 -2.53 19.71
CA GLN A 45 -1.94 -3.08 19.93
C GLN A 45 -0.82 -2.12 19.49
N GLY A 46 -1.01 -1.43 18.36
CA GLY A 46 -0.08 -0.41 17.88
C GLY A 46 -0.06 0.81 18.81
N THR A 47 -1.23 1.31 19.21
CA THR A 47 -1.34 2.45 20.14
C THR A 47 -0.67 2.15 21.49
N GLU A 48 -0.81 0.92 22.01
CA GLU A 48 -0.13 0.49 23.24
C GLU A 48 1.40 0.47 23.11
N GLU A 49 1.94 0.06 21.95
CA GLU A 49 3.37 0.10 21.66
C GLU A 49 3.88 1.54 21.59
N LEU A 50 3.15 2.41 20.89
CA LEU A 50 3.48 3.83 20.74
C LEU A 50 3.45 4.59 22.07
N ARG A 51 2.54 4.24 22.99
CA ARG A 51 2.44 4.86 24.32
C ARG A 51 3.74 4.75 25.12
N ASN A 52 4.48 3.66 24.93
CA ASN A 52 5.73 3.40 25.63
C ASN A 52 6.97 3.86 24.83
N ASN A 53 6.77 4.53 23.69
CA ASN A 53 7.87 4.99 22.83
C ASN A 53 8.44 6.33 23.35
N SER A 54 9.67 6.29 23.83
CA SER A 54 10.37 7.46 24.37
C SER A 54 10.68 8.52 23.31
N ARG A 55 10.87 8.15 22.04
CA ARG A 55 11.08 9.10 20.94
C ARG A 55 9.82 9.90 20.66
N ILE A 56 8.65 9.25 20.61
CA ILE A 56 7.36 9.92 20.44
C ILE A 56 7.10 10.88 21.60
N SER A 57 7.34 10.43 22.84
CA SER A 57 7.15 11.27 24.02
C SER A 57 8.06 12.50 24.01
N SER A 58 9.32 12.33 23.60
CA SER A 58 10.30 13.42 23.47
C SER A 58 9.91 14.40 22.35
N LEU A 59 9.48 13.88 21.20
CA LEU A 59 9.02 14.73 20.09
C LEU A 59 7.78 15.53 20.50
N LYS A 60 6.76 14.90 21.10
CA LYS A 60 5.56 15.61 21.59
C LYS A 60 5.91 16.72 22.58
N TYR A 61 6.92 16.52 23.43
CA TYR A 61 7.42 17.59 24.32
C TYR A 61 8.01 18.77 23.54
N GLU A 62 8.89 18.52 22.58
CA GLU A 62 9.49 19.59 21.76
C GLU A 62 8.44 20.31 20.88
N LEU A 63 7.45 19.57 20.34
CA LEU A 63 6.34 20.17 19.59
C LEU A 63 5.52 21.13 20.46
N LYS A 64 5.17 20.73 21.68
CA LYS A 64 4.45 21.59 22.63
C LYS A 64 5.23 22.86 22.96
N LYS A 65 6.54 22.75 23.17
CA LYS A 65 7.43 23.89 23.40
C LYS A 65 7.51 24.81 22.18
N ALA A 66 7.63 24.26 20.97
CA ALA A 66 7.69 25.01 19.72
C ALA A 66 6.37 25.75 19.43
N LEU A 67 5.23 25.10 19.69
CA LEU A 67 3.89 25.63 19.49
C LEU A 67 3.41 26.53 20.64
N LYS A 68 4.10 26.51 21.79
CA LYS A 68 3.74 27.21 23.04
C LYS A 68 2.35 26.83 23.55
N ILE A 69 2.08 25.53 23.55
CA ILE A 69 0.81 24.95 24.02
C ILE A 69 1.08 23.87 25.07
N ASP A 70 0.17 23.70 26.02
CA ASP A 70 0.31 22.71 27.07
C ASP A 70 -0.02 21.30 26.60
N ARG A 71 -0.81 21.18 25.52
CA ARG A 71 -1.34 19.92 24.99
C ARG A 71 -1.52 19.96 23.48
N LEU A 72 -1.32 18.82 22.84
CA LEU A 72 -1.68 18.59 21.44
C LEU A 72 -3.12 18.06 21.41
N VAL A 73 -4.04 18.78 20.76
CA VAL A 73 -5.47 18.45 20.77
C VAL A 73 -5.99 18.33 19.35
N ASP A 74 -6.76 17.29 19.07
CA ASP A 74 -7.63 17.23 17.90
C ASP A 74 -9.01 17.81 18.28
N GLU A 75 -9.37 18.94 17.68
CA GLU A 75 -10.63 19.65 17.95
C GLU A 75 -11.87 18.92 17.39
N PHE A 76 -11.68 17.94 16.50
CA PHE A 76 -12.77 17.17 15.89
C PHE A 76 -13.19 15.95 16.72
N GLU A 77 -12.32 15.41 17.57
CA GLU A 77 -12.65 14.32 18.50
C GLU A 77 -13.37 14.82 19.76
N LYS A 78 -14.71 14.94 19.68
CA LYS A 78 -15.57 15.32 20.82
C LYS A 78 -15.94 14.16 21.77
N THR A 79 -15.16 13.09 21.83
CA THR A 79 -15.48 11.98 22.75
C THR A 79 -15.16 12.38 24.19
N LYS A 80 -16.20 12.42 25.03
CA LYS A 80 -16.14 12.88 26.44
C LYS A 80 -15.11 12.15 27.32
N ASN A 81 -14.55 11.03 26.86
CA ASN A 81 -13.67 10.15 27.65
C ASN A 81 -12.21 10.06 27.13
N ARG A 82 -11.84 10.71 26.02
CA ARG A 82 -10.44 10.76 25.52
C ARG A 82 -9.69 12.05 25.88
N GLN A 83 -10.31 12.94 26.66
CA GLN A 83 -9.79 14.26 27.02
C GLN A 83 -8.46 14.28 27.80
N ALA A 84 -7.76 13.16 28.00
CA ALA A 84 -6.54 13.10 28.81
C ALA A 84 -5.22 13.09 28.01
N ASP A 85 -5.19 12.58 26.79
CA ASP A 85 -3.93 12.33 26.07
C ASP A 85 -3.64 13.38 24.97
N ASP A 86 -2.37 13.53 24.59
CA ASP A 86 -1.95 14.32 23.43
C ASP A 86 -2.32 13.58 22.14
N CYS A 87 -2.86 14.28 21.13
CA CYS A 87 -3.09 13.69 19.81
C CYS A 87 -1.79 13.19 19.16
N GLN A 88 -1.94 12.42 18.09
CA GLN A 88 -0.85 11.87 17.30
C GLN A 88 -0.01 13.00 16.66
N VAL A 89 1.28 12.73 16.48
CA VAL A 89 2.24 13.64 15.86
C VAL A 89 1.82 14.02 14.44
N TYR A 90 1.18 13.10 13.71
CA TYR A 90 0.77 13.36 12.33
C TYR A 90 -0.24 14.51 12.20
N TYR A 91 -1.02 14.84 13.24
CA TYR A 91 -1.89 16.03 13.22
C TYR A 91 -1.09 17.35 13.16
N VAL A 92 -0.01 17.44 13.95
CA VAL A 92 0.88 18.61 13.92
C VAL A 92 1.63 18.66 12.61
N ARG A 93 2.07 17.51 12.11
CA ARG A 93 2.73 17.38 10.81
C ARG A 93 1.83 17.87 9.68
N ASP A 94 0.57 17.46 9.64
CA ASP A 94 -0.34 17.81 8.55
C ASP A 94 -0.56 19.32 8.44
N ASP A 95 -0.80 20.00 9.57
CA ASP A 95 -0.90 21.46 9.60
C ASP A 95 0.43 22.12 9.22
N TYR A 96 1.56 21.63 9.76
CA TYR A 96 2.90 22.16 9.46
C TYR A 96 3.24 22.07 7.96
N ILE A 97 3.09 20.89 7.36
CA ILE A 97 3.42 20.65 5.95
C ILE A 97 2.45 21.39 5.03
N ALA A 98 1.16 21.46 5.38
CA ALA A 98 0.18 22.26 4.63
C ALA A 98 0.54 23.75 4.64
N ARG A 99 0.89 24.32 5.80
CA ARG A 99 1.33 25.72 5.90
C ARG A 99 2.60 25.97 5.11
N LYS A 100 3.61 25.10 5.27
CA LYS A 100 4.89 25.20 4.58
C LYS A 100 4.71 25.19 3.06
N HIS A 101 3.92 24.27 2.52
CA HIS A 101 3.68 24.17 1.09
C HIS A 101 2.94 25.41 0.53
N ASN A 102 1.97 25.92 1.28
CA ASN A 102 1.18 27.10 0.88
C ASN A 102 1.82 28.44 1.27
N LYS A 103 3.05 28.43 1.79
CA LYS A 103 3.79 29.63 2.23
C LYS A 103 3.05 30.43 3.32
N PHE A 104 2.26 29.76 4.14
CA PHE A 104 1.69 30.35 5.35
C PHE A 104 2.73 30.42 6.47
N THR A 105 2.49 31.29 7.44
CA THR A 105 3.33 31.40 8.63
C THR A 105 3.18 30.17 9.51
N TYR A 106 4.31 29.69 10.04
CA TYR A 106 4.40 28.62 11.03
C TYR A 106 5.58 28.92 11.98
N PRO A 107 5.62 28.34 13.20
CA PRO A 107 6.74 28.53 14.11
C PRO A 107 8.05 27.92 13.56
N GLU A 108 9.10 28.74 13.40
CA GLU A 108 10.41 28.28 12.90
C GLU A 108 11.05 27.19 13.77
N ALA A 109 10.69 27.11 15.05
CA ALA A 109 11.12 26.06 15.96
C ALA A 109 10.67 24.64 15.52
N LEU A 110 9.69 24.52 14.62
CA LEU A 110 9.26 23.23 14.05
C LEU A 110 10.19 22.71 12.96
N LYS A 111 10.93 23.57 12.27
CA LYS A 111 11.82 23.19 11.16
C LYS A 111 12.86 22.13 11.53
N PRO A 112 13.60 22.23 12.65
CA PRO A 112 14.55 21.17 13.04
C PRO A 112 13.87 19.86 13.45
N LEU A 113 12.55 19.85 13.67
CA LEU A 113 11.79 18.65 14.06
C LEU A 113 11.21 17.90 12.85
N GLU A 114 11.28 18.47 11.64
CA GLU A 114 10.60 17.96 10.45
C GLU A 114 10.91 16.50 10.12
N GLU A 115 12.19 16.11 10.11
CA GLU A 115 12.58 14.74 9.77
C GLU A 115 12.06 13.72 10.80
N GLU A 116 12.13 14.06 12.10
CA GLU A 116 11.62 13.21 13.18
C GLU A 116 10.08 13.18 13.16
N MET A 117 9.42 14.30 12.85
CA MET A 117 7.96 14.37 12.66
C MET A 117 7.52 13.46 11.51
N ASP A 118 8.16 13.53 10.35
CA ASP A 118 7.81 12.68 9.20
C ASP A 118 7.93 11.19 9.54
N LEU A 119 9.04 10.79 10.17
CA LEU A 119 9.29 9.40 10.56
C LEU A 119 8.31 8.88 11.59
N LEU A 120 8.11 9.64 12.68
CA LEU A 120 7.23 9.19 13.76
C LEU A 120 5.76 9.29 13.37
N SER A 121 5.38 10.23 12.50
CA SER A 121 4.03 10.26 11.92
C SER A 121 3.75 9.02 11.09
N ALA A 122 4.66 8.64 10.20
CA ALA A 122 4.50 7.44 9.37
C ALA A 122 4.46 6.17 10.25
N THR A 123 5.29 6.14 11.30
CA THR A 123 5.30 5.04 12.29
C THR A 123 3.98 4.97 13.07
N GLU A 124 3.45 6.10 13.55
CA GLU A 124 2.17 6.15 14.26
C GLU A 124 1.03 5.63 13.38
N LEU A 125 0.92 6.12 12.14
CA LEU A 125 -0.12 5.66 11.21
C LEU A 125 0.05 4.16 10.88
N LEU A 126 1.25 3.69 10.58
CA LEU A 126 1.49 2.26 10.34
C LEU A 126 1.13 1.40 11.55
N CYS A 127 1.44 1.86 12.77
CA CYS A 127 1.05 1.16 13.99
C CYS A 127 -0.47 1.14 14.20
N GLU A 128 -1.18 2.22 13.88
CA GLU A 128 -2.63 2.26 13.95
C GLU A 128 -3.29 1.31 12.94
N LEU A 129 -2.72 1.20 11.75
CA LEU A 129 -3.24 0.36 10.68
C LEU A 129 -2.90 -1.13 10.87
N LEU A 130 -1.65 -1.41 11.20
CA LEU A 130 -1.05 -2.75 11.15
C LEU A 130 -0.66 -3.31 12.52
N GLY A 131 -0.87 -2.57 13.61
CA GLY A 131 -0.51 -2.99 14.96
C GLY A 131 0.97 -2.85 15.29
N LYS A 132 1.51 -3.77 16.09
CA LYS A 132 2.91 -3.69 16.54
C LYS A 132 3.85 -3.79 15.34
N GLN A 133 4.98 -3.10 15.41
CA GLN A 133 5.94 -3.04 14.30
C GLN A 133 6.37 -4.42 13.79
N ARG A 134 6.55 -5.39 14.70
CA ARG A 134 6.92 -6.77 14.35
C ARG A 134 5.84 -7.52 13.55
N ASP A 135 4.59 -7.08 13.63
CA ASP A 135 3.41 -7.72 13.04
C ASP A 135 2.97 -7.01 11.74
N TRP A 136 3.68 -5.95 11.31
CA TRP A 136 3.29 -5.14 10.16
C TRP A 136 3.14 -5.94 8.87
N MET A 137 4.16 -6.73 8.51
CA MET A 137 4.13 -7.53 7.28
C MET A 137 3.03 -8.60 7.31
N THR A 138 2.78 -9.20 8.48
CA THR A 138 1.76 -10.24 8.64
C THR A 138 0.35 -9.70 8.64
N ASN A 139 0.15 -8.40 8.88
CA ASN A 139 -1.16 -7.74 8.91
C ASN A 139 -1.47 -6.98 7.60
N LEU A 140 -0.63 -7.10 6.57
CA LEU A 140 -0.92 -6.50 5.26
C LEU A 140 -2.17 -7.10 4.61
N ASP A 141 -2.45 -8.37 4.86
CA ASP A 141 -3.59 -9.12 4.33
C ASP A 141 -4.95 -8.58 4.81
N ILE A 142 -5.02 -8.13 6.06
CA ILE A 142 -6.21 -7.56 6.71
C ILE A 142 -6.31 -6.02 6.59
N THR A 143 -5.37 -5.38 5.91
CA THR A 143 -5.37 -3.92 5.73
C THR A 143 -5.41 -3.51 4.27
N ILE A 144 -4.41 -3.93 3.48
CA ILE A 144 -4.30 -3.64 2.05
C ILE A 144 -4.36 -4.90 1.18
N GLY A 145 -4.69 -6.07 1.75
CA GLY A 145 -4.84 -7.31 1.00
C GLY A 145 -5.72 -7.19 -0.25
N PRO A 146 -6.90 -6.53 -0.17
CA PRO A 146 -7.71 -6.21 -1.35
C PRO A 146 -7.02 -5.37 -2.42
N VAL A 147 -6.17 -4.42 -2.02
CA VAL A 147 -5.38 -3.59 -2.95
C VAL A 147 -4.31 -4.44 -3.64
N LEU A 148 -3.59 -5.28 -2.89
CA LEU A 148 -2.59 -6.19 -3.45
C LEU A 148 -3.23 -7.19 -4.42
N HIS A 149 -4.39 -7.75 -4.04
CA HIS A 149 -5.16 -8.64 -4.92
C HIS A 149 -5.63 -7.93 -6.18
N LEU A 150 -6.13 -6.69 -6.09
CA LEU A 150 -6.49 -5.87 -7.25
C LEU A 150 -5.31 -5.64 -8.20
N ILE A 151 -4.11 -5.39 -7.67
CA ILE A 151 -2.91 -5.19 -8.49
C ILE A 151 -2.56 -6.51 -9.20
N LEU A 152 -2.52 -7.62 -8.47
CA LEU A 152 -2.18 -8.92 -9.06
C LEU A 152 -3.19 -9.36 -10.13
N THR A 153 -4.49 -9.16 -9.92
CA THR A 153 -5.50 -9.49 -10.94
C THR A 153 -5.38 -8.60 -12.18
N LYS A 154 -5.07 -7.31 -12.02
CA LYS A 154 -4.80 -6.41 -13.15
C LYS A 154 -3.54 -6.81 -13.93
N ILE A 155 -2.51 -7.31 -13.26
CA ILE A 155 -1.30 -7.84 -13.91
C ILE A 155 -1.63 -9.13 -14.67
N ARG A 156 -2.38 -10.05 -14.07
CA ARG A 156 -2.86 -11.26 -14.75
C ARG A 156 -3.62 -10.91 -16.02
N ASP A 157 -4.58 -10.00 -15.91
CA ASP A 157 -5.50 -9.61 -16.99
C ASP A 157 -4.93 -8.52 -17.92
N HIS A 158 -3.62 -8.26 -17.89
CA HIS A 158 -3.03 -7.11 -18.57
C HIS A 158 -3.36 -7.03 -20.07
N SER A 159 -3.58 -8.16 -20.76
CA SER A 159 -3.96 -8.19 -22.18
C SER A 159 -5.35 -7.61 -22.46
N GLU A 160 -6.25 -7.70 -21.49
CA GLU A 160 -7.65 -7.22 -21.58
C GLU A 160 -7.82 -5.82 -20.98
N MET A 161 -6.74 -5.24 -20.46
CA MET A 161 -6.76 -3.99 -19.71
C MET A 161 -6.09 -2.85 -20.50
N PRO A 162 -6.56 -1.60 -20.37
CA PRO A 162 -5.84 -0.46 -20.90
C PRO A 162 -4.40 -0.39 -20.37
N PRO A 163 -3.40 -0.01 -21.20
CA PRO A 163 -1.98 0.02 -20.83
C PRO A 163 -1.63 0.89 -19.61
N LEU A 164 -2.48 1.87 -19.29
CA LEU A 164 -2.35 2.71 -18.11
C LEU A 164 -3.58 2.59 -17.24
N GLN A 165 -3.37 2.21 -15.99
CA GLN A 165 -4.39 2.14 -14.94
C GLN A 165 -4.05 3.17 -13.87
N LEU A 166 -4.97 4.09 -13.60
CA LEU A 166 -4.79 5.09 -12.54
C LEU A 166 -5.70 4.77 -11.36
N VAL A 167 -5.10 4.63 -10.18
CA VAL A 167 -5.81 4.41 -8.91
C VAL A 167 -5.46 5.55 -7.98
N ALA A 168 -6.47 6.25 -7.48
CA ALA A 168 -6.27 7.27 -6.45
C ALA A 168 -6.44 6.62 -5.08
N GLY A 169 -5.35 6.52 -4.32
CA GLY A 169 -5.35 6.08 -2.92
C GLY A 169 -4.96 7.21 -1.97
N HIS A 170 -4.65 6.84 -0.74
CA HIS A 170 -4.21 7.75 0.33
C HIS A 170 -2.79 7.40 0.78
N ASP A 171 -2.19 8.26 1.60
CA ASP A 171 -0.96 7.93 2.35
C ASP A 171 -1.11 6.62 3.16
N SER A 172 -2.28 6.40 3.76
CA SER A 172 -2.67 5.15 4.42
C SER A 172 -2.74 3.94 3.50
N THR A 173 -2.72 4.13 2.17
CA THR A 173 -2.53 3.08 1.16
C THR A 173 -1.08 2.94 0.75
N ILE A 174 -0.41 4.07 0.49
CA ILE A 174 0.96 4.10 -0.04
C ILE A 174 1.94 3.54 0.99
N LEU A 175 1.84 3.93 2.27
CA LEU A 175 2.72 3.46 3.33
C LEU A 175 2.77 1.92 3.45
N PRO A 176 1.63 1.21 3.65
CA PRO A 176 1.64 -0.25 3.68
C PRO A 176 2.00 -0.88 2.33
N LEU A 177 1.72 -0.21 1.20
CA LEU A 177 2.17 -0.69 -0.11
C LEU A 177 3.71 -0.64 -0.24
N LEU A 178 4.35 0.41 0.26
CA LEU A 178 5.81 0.50 0.31
C LEU A 178 6.41 -0.59 1.22
N LEU A 179 5.74 -0.95 2.32
CA LEU A 179 6.11 -2.11 3.14
C LEU A 179 5.99 -3.43 2.36
N ALA A 180 4.90 -3.64 1.61
CA ALA A 180 4.71 -4.84 0.78
C ALA A 180 5.81 -5.02 -0.27
N PHE A 181 6.39 -3.93 -0.78
CA PHE A 181 7.56 -3.95 -1.65
C PHE A 181 8.90 -4.05 -0.92
N GLY A 182 8.94 -3.86 0.41
CA GLY A 182 10.18 -3.76 1.19
C GLY A 182 10.93 -2.45 0.97
N SER A 183 10.24 -1.41 0.49
CA SER A 183 10.81 -0.14 0.02
C SER A 183 10.48 1.07 0.90
N PHE A 184 9.83 0.85 2.04
CA PHE A 184 9.50 1.93 2.98
C PHE A 184 10.79 2.57 3.53
N ASP A 185 10.91 3.88 3.32
CA ASP A 185 12.10 4.68 3.64
C ASP A 185 11.99 5.40 5.01
N GLY A 186 10.95 5.09 5.78
CA GLY A 186 10.69 5.77 7.05
C GLY A 186 10.11 7.17 6.88
N LYS A 187 9.56 7.54 5.72
CA LYS A 187 8.99 8.87 5.49
C LYS A 187 7.52 8.81 5.12
N TRP A 188 6.79 9.84 5.53
CA TRP A 188 5.40 10.02 5.11
C TRP A 188 5.34 10.39 3.62
N PRO A 189 4.42 9.81 2.82
CA PRO A 189 4.29 10.14 1.41
C PRO A 189 3.95 11.61 1.16
N PRO A 190 4.74 12.36 0.36
CA PRO A 190 4.45 13.77 0.10
C PRO A 190 3.15 13.97 -0.70
N PHE A 191 2.64 15.20 -0.75
CA PHE A 191 1.51 15.53 -1.62
C PHE A 191 1.82 15.20 -3.08
N GLY A 192 0.90 14.50 -3.74
CA GLY A 192 1.08 14.05 -5.12
C GLY A 192 2.04 12.87 -5.25
N ALA A 193 2.40 12.18 -4.17
CA ALA A 193 3.18 10.96 -4.22
C ALA A 193 2.53 9.90 -5.12
N ASP A 194 3.36 9.18 -5.86
CA ASP A 194 2.97 8.12 -6.78
C ASP A 194 3.79 6.86 -6.50
N VAL A 195 3.12 5.70 -6.65
CA VAL A 195 3.75 4.39 -6.80
C VAL A 195 3.39 3.90 -8.20
N ILE A 196 4.40 3.64 -9.02
CA ILE A 196 4.24 3.14 -10.39
C ILE A 196 4.72 1.69 -10.42
N ILE A 197 3.84 0.79 -10.86
CA ILE A 197 4.16 -0.62 -11.07
C ILE A 197 4.15 -0.84 -12.57
N GLU A 198 5.32 -1.11 -13.14
CA GLU A 198 5.53 -1.31 -14.57
C GLU A 198 5.69 -2.80 -14.84
N LEU A 199 4.96 -3.29 -15.85
CA LEU A 199 5.00 -4.66 -16.32
C LEU A 199 5.68 -4.70 -17.70
N TYR A 200 6.71 -5.51 -17.84
CA TYR A 200 7.51 -5.63 -19.07
C TYR A 200 7.47 -7.06 -19.58
N SER A 201 7.23 -7.25 -20.88
CA SER A 201 7.41 -8.54 -21.53
C SER A 201 8.84 -8.67 -22.08
N GLN A 202 9.44 -9.84 -21.89
CA GLN A 202 10.71 -10.22 -22.47
C GLN A 202 10.48 -10.66 -23.92
N THR A 203 11.01 -9.92 -24.88
CA THR A 203 10.92 -10.27 -26.32
C THR A 203 12.13 -11.03 -26.83
N ASP A 204 13.30 -10.82 -26.20
CA ASP A 204 14.59 -11.33 -26.67
C ASP A 204 15.43 -11.87 -25.51
N GLY A 205 16.30 -12.86 -25.75
CA GLY A 205 17.20 -13.42 -24.74
C GLY A 205 16.54 -14.45 -23.80
N PRO A 206 17.28 -14.92 -22.76
CA PRO A 206 16.79 -15.95 -21.86
C PRO A 206 15.65 -15.41 -20.97
N ASN A 207 14.62 -16.23 -20.78
CA ASN A 207 13.50 -15.89 -19.90
C ASN A 207 13.89 -16.02 -18.41
N ALA A 208 13.01 -15.60 -17.50
CA ALA A 208 13.30 -15.62 -16.07
C ALA A 208 13.65 -17.02 -15.54
N ALA A 209 13.00 -18.07 -16.07
CA ALA A 209 13.27 -19.44 -15.68
C ALA A 209 14.71 -19.85 -16.03
N THR A 210 15.19 -19.51 -17.22
CA THR A 210 16.55 -19.79 -17.66
C THR A 210 17.57 -19.02 -16.83
N ILE A 211 17.33 -17.72 -16.59
CA ILE A 211 18.22 -16.87 -15.80
C ILE A 211 18.38 -17.40 -14.38
N MET A 212 17.26 -17.65 -13.68
CA MET A 212 17.29 -18.03 -12.26
C MET A 212 17.87 -19.43 -12.02
N ASN A 213 17.74 -20.35 -12.98
CA ASN A 213 18.23 -21.73 -12.82
C ASN A 213 19.68 -21.92 -13.32
N GLY A 214 20.31 -20.89 -13.89
CA GLY A 214 21.68 -20.99 -14.43
C GLY A 214 21.84 -22.06 -15.50
N ALA A 215 20.75 -22.47 -16.16
CA ALA A 215 20.76 -23.58 -17.09
C ALA A 215 21.45 -23.17 -18.41
N GLY A 216 22.59 -23.81 -18.70
CA GLY A 216 23.15 -23.84 -20.05
C GLY A 216 22.16 -24.46 -21.05
N GLU A 217 22.34 -24.13 -22.33
CA GLU A 217 21.51 -24.59 -23.44
C GLU A 217 21.17 -26.09 -23.32
N GLY A 218 19.88 -26.44 -23.22
CA GLY A 218 19.39 -27.82 -23.42
C GLY A 218 18.57 -28.47 -22.30
N LEU A 219 18.44 -27.87 -21.11
CA LEU A 219 17.52 -28.35 -20.07
C LEU A 219 16.41 -27.31 -19.83
N SER A 220 15.18 -27.65 -20.23
CA SER A 220 14.01 -26.85 -19.89
C SER A 220 13.82 -26.87 -18.37
N PRO A 221 13.88 -25.73 -17.67
CA PRO A 221 13.59 -25.69 -16.25
C PRO A 221 12.16 -26.21 -15.99
N PRO A 222 11.89 -26.81 -14.82
CA PRO A 222 10.54 -27.26 -14.48
C PRO A 222 9.57 -26.09 -14.56
N ALA A 223 8.38 -26.34 -15.12
CA ALA A 223 7.33 -25.33 -15.25
C ALA A 223 7.04 -24.74 -13.86
N TYR A 224 7.20 -23.42 -13.77
CA TYR A 224 6.94 -22.71 -12.53
C TYR A 224 5.45 -22.79 -12.19
N LYS A 225 5.14 -23.18 -10.96
CA LYS A 225 3.76 -23.18 -10.43
C LYS A 225 3.65 -22.05 -9.44
N ALA A 226 2.84 -21.04 -9.78
CA ALA A 226 2.53 -19.97 -8.86
C ALA A 226 1.95 -20.54 -7.55
N PRO A 227 2.32 -19.97 -6.38
CA PRO A 227 1.68 -20.36 -5.13
C PRO A 227 0.18 -20.10 -5.21
N ALA A 228 -0.61 -21.03 -4.67
CA ALA A 228 -2.02 -20.82 -4.42
C ALA A 228 -2.20 -20.12 -3.08
N SER A 229 -3.18 -19.23 -3.00
CA SER A 229 -3.63 -18.69 -1.73
C SER A 229 -4.21 -19.83 -0.86
N ALA A 230 -3.97 -19.77 0.45
CA ALA A 230 -4.63 -20.65 1.41
C ALA A 230 -6.13 -20.33 1.57
N LEU A 231 -6.55 -19.13 1.16
CA LEU A 231 -7.93 -18.66 1.18
C LEU A 231 -8.63 -18.99 -0.15
N PRO A 232 -9.89 -19.47 -0.11
CA PRO A 232 -10.56 -20.08 -1.25
C PRO A 232 -10.85 -19.14 -2.42
N HIS A 233 -11.12 -17.87 -2.17
CA HIS A 233 -11.50 -16.89 -3.21
C HIS A 233 -10.35 -15.95 -3.61
N SER A 234 -9.20 -16.07 -2.96
CA SER A 234 -8.02 -15.23 -3.19
C SER A 234 -6.96 -15.89 -4.07
N SER A 235 -7.19 -17.14 -4.49
CA SER A 235 -6.30 -17.82 -5.43
C SER A 235 -6.46 -17.21 -6.81
N ILE A 236 -5.34 -16.82 -7.42
CA ILE A 236 -5.29 -16.30 -8.79
C ILE A 236 -4.72 -17.40 -9.68
N ASP A 237 -5.47 -17.77 -10.72
CA ASP A 237 -4.98 -18.68 -11.75
C ASP A 237 -4.06 -17.91 -12.70
N TRP A 238 -2.80 -18.34 -12.77
CA TRP A 238 -1.74 -17.67 -13.53
C TRP A 238 -1.40 -18.46 -14.79
N PRO A 239 -1.52 -17.85 -15.99
CA PRO A 239 -1.02 -18.46 -17.21
C PRO A 239 0.49 -18.72 -17.13
N ALA A 240 0.93 -19.93 -17.48
CA ALA A 240 2.33 -20.33 -17.34
C ALA A 240 3.29 -19.48 -18.20
N ASP A 241 2.84 -19.05 -19.36
CA ASP A 241 3.56 -18.17 -20.29
C ASP A 241 3.77 -16.75 -19.73
N LEU A 242 2.87 -16.27 -18.89
CA LEU A 242 2.97 -14.97 -18.22
C LEU A 242 4.10 -14.97 -17.16
N LEU A 243 4.27 -16.06 -16.41
CA LEU A 243 5.16 -16.12 -15.24
C LEU A 243 6.65 -16.06 -15.59
N ASP A 244 7.01 -16.51 -16.79
CA ASP A 244 8.40 -16.73 -17.19
C ASP A 244 8.92 -15.60 -18.08
N ASN A 245 8.01 -14.95 -18.80
CA ASN A 245 8.34 -13.94 -19.80
C ASN A 245 8.11 -12.51 -19.33
N PHE A 246 7.67 -12.30 -18.09
CA PHE A 246 7.38 -10.95 -17.60
C PHE A 246 8.24 -10.53 -16.42
N TRP A 247 8.53 -9.24 -16.40
CA TRP A 247 9.32 -8.54 -15.41
C TRP A 247 8.52 -7.40 -14.81
N VAL A 248 8.77 -7.14 -13.54
CA VAL A 248 8.15 -6.06 -12.80
C VAL A 248 9.22 -5.07 -12.37
N ARG A 249 8.89 -3.79 -12.49
CA ARG A 249 9.64 -2.69 -11.88
C ARG A 249 8.69 -1.86 -11.05
N MET A 250 9.13 -1.42 -9.88
CA MET A 250 8.40 -0.48 -9.04
C MET A 250 9.17 0.84 -8.96
N LYS A 251 8.45 1.95 -9.06
CA LYS A 251 8.96 3.29 -8.78
C LYS A 251 8.14 3.95 -7.68
N TYR A 252 8.82 4.69 -6.82
CA TYR A 252 8.19 5.58 -5.85
C TYR A 252 8.72 6.99 -6.06
N LEU A 253 7.84 7.97 -6.26
CA LEU A 253 8.22 9.35 -6.61
C LEU A 253 9.10 9.40 -7.86
N ASN A 254 8.73 8.62 -8.88
CA ASN A 254 9.51 8.40 -10.11
C ASN A 254 10.96 7.89 -9.89
N LYS A 255 11.30 7.40 -8.70
CA LYS A 255 12.59 6.76 -8.41
C LYS A 255 12.43 5.25 -8.42
N PRO A 256 13.17 4.51 -9.26
CA PRO A 256 13.13 3.06 -9.26
C PRO A 256 13.57 2.47 -7.92
N ALA A 257 12.80 1.50 -7.42
CA ALA A 257 13.19 0.72 -6.26
C ALA A 257 14.22 -0.33 -6.66
N PRO A 258 15.31 -0.52 -5.89
CA PRO A 258 16.30 -1.56 -6.16
C PRO A 258 15.77 -2.92 -5.68
N LEU A 259 14.68 -3.39 -6.29
CA LEU A 259 13.94 -4.59 -5.87
C LEU A 259 14.84 -5.82 -5.74
N VAL A 260 15.84 -5.99 -6.60
CA VAL A 260 16.79 -7.11 -6.51
C VAL A 260 17.50 -7.11 -5.16
N SER A 261 17.98 -5.96 -4.69
CA SER A 261 18.63 -5.86 -3.37
C SER A 261 17.65 -5.90 -2.21
N LEU A 262 16.51 -5.25 -2.34
CA LEU A 262 15.49 -5.28 -1.30
C LEU A 262 14.99 -6.71 -1.04
N TRP A 263 15.06 -7.56 -2.07
CA TRP A 263 14.57 -8.93 -2.04
C TRP A 263 15.69 -9.98 -1.94
N SER A 264 16.94 -9.54 -1.81
CA SER A 264 18.14 -10.39 -1.71
C SER A 264 18.30 -11.38 -2.87
N MET A 265 18.05 -10.91 -4.10
CA MET A 265 18.06 -11.71 -5.33
C MET A 265 19.32 -11.50 -6.18
N GLU A 266 20.37 -10.92 -5.62
CA GLU A 266 21.59 -10.57 -6.36
C GLU A 266 22.21 -11.78 -7.02
N LYS A 267 22.21 -12.95 -6.36
CA LYS A 267 22.86 -14.15 -6.88
C LYS A 267 22.10 -14.75 -8.07
N GLU A 268 20.78 -14.72 -8.00
CA GLU A 268 19.88 -15.28 -9.00
C GLU A 268 19.80 -14.41 -10.26
N LEU A 269 19.97 -13.09 -10.13
CA LEU A 269 19.74 -12.13 -11.20
C LEU A 269 21.00 -11.39 -11.68
N GLN A 270 22.20 -11.84 -11.26
CA GLN A 270 23.48 -11.30 -11.76
C GLN A 270 23.52 -11.08 -13.29
N PRO A 271 23.01 -11.99 -14.14
CA PRO A 271 23.13 -11.85 -15.60
C PRO A 271 22.43 -10.62 -16.20
N ILE A 272 21.45 -10.03 -15.50
CA ILE A 272 20.65 -8.90 -16.03
C ILE A 272 21.41 -7.57 -15.87
N GLY A 273 22.32 -7.48 -14.89
CA GLY A 273 23.08 -6.26 -14.60
C GLY A 273 22.23 -5.07 -14.13
N SER A 274 20.97 -5.29 -13.75
CA SER A 274 20.07 -4.27 -13.21
C SER A 274 19.52 -4.69 -11.84
N MET A 275 19.42 -3.73 -10.94
CA MET A 275 18.87 -3.92 -9.59
C MET A 275 17.37 -3.63 -9.50
N GLU A 276 16.76 -3.15 -10.59
CA GLU A 276 15.41 -2.58 -10.57
C GLU A 276 14.31 -3.53 -11.05
N TYR A 277 14.69 -4.54 -11.83
CA TYR A 277 13.76 -5.49 -12.44
C TYR A 277 13.81 -6.82 -11.72
N VAL A 278 12.63 -7.35 -11.42
CA VAL A 278 12.46 -8.67 -10.82
C VAL A 278 11.48 -9.48 -11.66
N PRO A 279 11.63 -10.81 -11.75
CA PRO A 279 10.67 -11.66 -12.44
C PRO A 279 9.27 -11.49 -11.83
N LEU A 280 8.24 -11.53 -12.67
CA LEU A 280 6.85 -11.47 -12.21
C LEU A 280 6.54 -12.59 -11.19
N ARG A 281 7.07 -13.80 -11.40
CA ARG A 281 6.97 -14.91 -10.44
C ARG A 281 7.43 -14.55 -9.03
N SER A 282 8.45 -13.72 -8.88
CA SER A 282 9.02 -13.34 -7.58
C SER A 282 8.12 -12.34 -6.85
N LEU A 283 7.43 -11.46 -7.59
CA LEU A 283 6.36 -10.63 -7.02
C LEU A 283 5.21 -11.53 -6.52
N ILE A 284 4.75 -12.47 -7.35
CA ILE A 284 3.64 -13.38 -7.03
C ILE A 284 3.96 -14.21 -5.79
N GLU A 285 5.16 -14.79 -5.72
CA GLU A 285 5.65 -15.51 -4.54
C GLU A 285 5.51 -14.72 -3.24
N ARG A 286 5.91 -13.45 -3.28
CA ARG A 286 5.91 -12.58 -2.12
C ARG A 286 4.51 -12.10 -1.76
N TRP A 287 3.68 -11.81 -2.76
CA TRP A 287 2.41 -11.13 -2.55
C TRP A 287 1.22 -12.07 -2.39
N THR A 288 1.24 -13.27 -2.98
CA THR A 288 0.12 -14.23 -2.85
C THR A 288 -0.28 -14.50 -1.39
N PRO A 289 0.63 -14.65 -0.41
CA PRO A 289 0.23 -14.87 0.98
C PRO A 289 -0.54 -13.72 1.64
N MET A 290 -0.41 -12.50 1.10
CA MET A 290 -1.00 -11.27 1.65
C MET A 290 -2.04 -10.63 0.72
N ALA A 291 -2.17 -11.09 -0.52
CA ALA A 291 -3.17 -10.63 -1.46
C ALA A 291 -4.50 -11.35 -1.19
N VAL A 292 -5.47 -10.60 -0.67
CA VAL A 292 -6.77 -11.15 -0.23
C VAL A 292 -7.88 -10.57 -1.10
N SER A 293 -8.71 -11.42 -1.70
CA SER A 293 -9.88 -10.99 -2.44
C SER A 293 -10.88 -10.25 -1.55
N MET A 294 -11.74 -9.41 -2.14
CA MET A 294 -12.79 -8.74 -1.36
C MET A 294 -13.78 -9.72 -0.70
N GLU A 295 -13.97 -10.91 -1.27
CA GLU A 295 -14.84 -11.95 -0.71
C GLU A 295 -14.24 -12.56 0.56
N ASP A 296 -12.98 -13.00 0.49
CA ASP A 296 -12.28 -13.55 1.65
C ASP A 296 -12.03 -12.49 2.72
N PHE A 297 -11.69 -11.26 2.32
CA PHE A 297 -11.51 -10.13 3.23
C PHE A 297 -12.78 -9.90 4.07
N ARG A 298 -13.94 -9.81 3.42
CA ARG A 298 -15.23 -9.66 4.12
C ARG A 298 -15.52 -10.85 5.02
N SER A 299 -15.25 -12.07 4.56
CA SER A 299 -15.41 -13.29 5.37
C SER A 299 -14.55 -13.25 6.64
N HIS A 300 -13.29 -12.82 6.52
CA HIS A 300 -12.38 -12.66 7.66
C HIS A 300 -12.91 -11.59 8.63
N CYS A 301 -13.28 -10.42 8.12
CA CYS A 301 -13.79 -9.31 8.94
C CYS A 301 -15.09 -9.67 9.70
N LEU A 302 -16.00 -10.43 9.09
CA LEU A 302 -17.22 -10.93 9.74
C LEU A 302 -16.91 -11.93 10.87
N LYS A 303 -15.99 -12.89 10.63
CA LYS A 303 -15.59 -13.88 11.64
C LYS A 303 -14.96 -13.21 12.87
N ALA A 304 -14.14 -12.19 12.65
CA ALA A 304 -13.46 -11.48 13.73
C ALA A 304 -14.38 -10.60 14.57
N ALA A 305 -15.47 -10.08 14.00
CA ALA A 305 -16.40 -9.19 14.67
C ALA A 305 -17.33 -9.89 15.68
N GLY A 306 -17.41 -11.24 15.68
CA GLY A 306 -18.39 -11.98 16.50
C GLY A 306 -19.84 -11.56 16.25
N ARG A 307 -20.11 -10.83 15.16
CA ARG A 307 -21.39 -10.25 14.80
C ARG A 307 -21.79 -10.79 13.43
N SER A 308 -22.88 -11.56 13.40
CA SER A 308 -23.66 -11.77 12.18
C SER A 308 -24.25 -10.42 11.77
N TYR A 309 -23.56 -9.68 10.92
CA TYR A 309 -24.22 -8.62 10.18
C TYR A 309 -25.24 -9.30 9.27
N PHE A 310 -26.51 -9.05 9.56
CA PHE A 310 -27.63 -9.33 8.66
C PHE A 310 -27.24 -8.85 7.26
N MET A 311 -27.11 -9.76 6.31
CA MET A 311 -27.32 -9.39 4.91
C MET A 311 -28.78 -8.94 4.82
N PRO A 312 -29.09 -7.75 4.27
CA PRO A 312 -30.43 -7.51 3.78
C PRO A 312 -30.63 -8.52 2.65
N ASP A 313 -31.56 -9.45 2.84
CA ASP A 313 -32.01 -10.33 1.76
C ASP A 313 -32.39 -9.49 0.54
N GLY A 314 -31.78 -9.81 -0.61
CA GLY A 314 -32.27 -9.34 -1.91
C GLY A 314 -31.57 -8.12 -2.52
N MET A 315 -30.26 -8.20 -2.76
CA MET A 315 -29.69 -7.60 -3.98
C MET A 315 -28.73 -8.59 -4.62
N GLY A 316 -29.26 -9.32 -5.60
CA GLY A 316 -28.44 -10.12 -6.50
C GLY A 316 -27.38 -9.24 -7.16
N TYR A 317 -26.15 -9.72 -7.14
CA TYR A 317 -25.05 -9.22 -7.94
C TYR A 317 -25.48 -9.29 -9.42
N MET A 318 -25.98 -8.18 -9.99
CA MET A 318 -25.97 -8.02 -11.43
C MET A 318 -24.55 -7.63 -11.79
N GLY A 319 -23.80 -8.60 -12.33
CA GLY A 319 -22.51 -8.34 -12.94
C GLY A 319 -22.63 -7.24 -14.01
N PRO A 320 -21.51 -6.58 -14.36
CA PRO A 320 -21.52 -5.58 -15.43
C PRO A 320 -22.04 -6.25 -16.71
N LYS A 321 -23.16 -5.73 -17.23
CA LYS A 321 -23.58 -6.05 -18.60
C LYS A 321 -22.57 -5.42 -19.55
N PRO A 322 -22.14 -6.13 -20.61
CA PRO A 322 -21.26 -5.56 -21.62
C PRO A 322 -21.97 -4.40 -22.33
N VAL A 323 -21.23 -3.31 -22.53
CA VAL A 323 -21.51 -2.26 -23.51
C VAL A 323 -20.45 -2.38 -24.58
#